data_AF-A0A941A2A5-F1
#
_entry.id   AF-A0A941A2A5-F1
#
_cell.length_a   1.000
_cell.length_b   1.000
_cell.length_c   1.000
_cell.angle_alpha   90.00
_cell.angle_beta   90.00
_cell.angle_gamma   90.00
#
_symmetry.space_group_name_H-M   'P 1'
#
loop_
_entity.id
_entity.type
_entity.pdbx_description
1 polymer ?
#
loop_
_entity_poly.entity_id
_entity_poly.type
_entity_poly.pdbx_seq_one_letter_code
_entity_poly.pdbx_strand_id
1 'polypeptide(L)'
;MTKRGYLLDLFPLVAQAIDTACQRTEGFASHEKIVEALLAQPEARQRLGDRASRDPKNKPVTWFADNIVAFFSQRYTVGRLGAYEGSFERRKEKSGWAYRRRKNPAR
;
A
#
# COMPACT_ATOMS: atom_id res chain seq x y z
N MET A 1 2.35 -5.07 20.13
CA MET A 1 2.57 -4.71 18.71
C MET A 1 2.71 -3.19 18.60
N THR A 2 3.85 -2.66 18.18
CA THR A 2 4.05 -1.21 18.04
C THR A 2 3.33 -0.69 16.79
N LYS A 3 2.98 0.61 16.76
CA LYS A 3 2.35 1.25 15.58
C LYS A 3 3.15 1.01 14.29
N ARG A 4 4.48 0.91 14.37
CA ARG A 4 5.36 0.60 13.22
C ARG A 4 5.30 -0.87 12.80
N GLY A 5 5.25 -1.82 13.73
CA GLY A 5 5.12 -3.25 13.41
C GLY A 5 3.84 -3.54 12.64
N TYR A 6 2.71 -3.01 13.13
CA TYR A 6 1.41 -3.15 12.46
C TYR A 6 1.41 -2.67 11.00
N LEU A 7 2.09 -1.56 10.71
CA LEU A 7 2.14 -1.05 9.34
C LEU A 7 2.96 -1.98 8.44
N LEU A 8 4.08 -2.52 8.91
CA LEU A 8 4.90 -3.45 8.11
C LEU A 8 4.14 -4.75 7.81
N ASP A 9 3.32 -5.21 8.75
CA ASP A 9 2.50 -6.43 8.58
C ASP A 9 1.39 -6.28 7.52
N LEU A 10 1.10 -5.05 7.08
CA LEU A 10 0.17 -4.76 6.00
C LEU A 10 0.86 -4.63 4.63
N PHE A 11 2.19 -4.62 4.56
CA PHE A 11 2.92 -4.49 3.30
C PHE A 11 2.61 -5.59 2.28
N PRO A 12 2.39 -6.86 2.66
CA PRO A 12 1.92 -7.88 1.71
C PRO A 12 0.60 -7.51 1.03
N LEU A 13 -0.34 -6.93 1.78
CA LEU A 13 -1.65 -6.52 1.27
C LEU A 13 -1.53 -5.30 0.34
N VAL A 14 -0.63 -4.36 0.66
CA VAL A 14 -0.31 -3.23 -0.23
C VAL A 14 0.33 -3.73 -1.52
N ALA A 15 1.28 -4.67 -1.45
CA ALA A 15 1.90 -5.27 -2.62
C ALA A 15 0.85 -5.95 -3.53
N GLN A 16 -0.07 -6.71 -2.95
CA GLN A 16 -1.18 -7.33 -3.68
C GLN A 16 -2.16 -6.29 -4.27
N ALA A 17 -2.38 -5.18 -3.55
CA ALA A 17 -3.22 -4.08 -4.02
C ALA A 17 -2.60 -3.39 -5.25
N ILE A 18 -1.28 -3.19 -5.26
CA ILE A 18 -0.54 -2.68 -6.43
C ILE A 18 -0.77 -3.62 -7.62
N ASP A 19 -0.58 -4.93 -7.45
CA ASP A 19 -0.76 -5.89 -8.55
C ASP A 19 -2.19 -5.86 -9.10
N THR A 20 -3.18 -5.87 -8.22
CA THR A 20 -4.60 -5.83 -8.60
C THR A 20 -4.94 -4.52 -9.33
N ALA A 21 -4.41 -3.40 -8.85
CA ALA A 21 -4.63 -2.10 -9.47
C ALA A 21 -3.94 -2.02 -10.86
N CYS A 22 -2.72 -2.54 -11.00
CA CYS A 22 -1.99 -2.60 -12.27
C CYS A 22 -2.69 -3.45 -13.32
N GLN A 23 -3.31 -4.57 -12.92
CA GLN A 23 -4.10 -5.40 -13.83
C GLN A 23 -5.31 -4.65 -14.39
N ARG A 24 -5.89 -3.71 -13.62
CA ARG A 24 -7.04 -2.91 -14.03
C ARG A 24 -6.67 -1.68 -14.86
N THR A 25 -5.46 -1.18 -14.74
CA THR A 25 -5.00 0.06 -15.42
C THR A 25 -4.01 -0.19 -16.57
N GLU A 26 -3.81 -1.45 -16.96
CA GLU A 26 -2.85 -1.87 -18.00
C GLU A 26 -1.42 -1.30 -17.80
N GLY A 27 -1.00 -1.08 -16.55
CA GLY A 27 0.29 -0.42 -16.33
C GLY A 27 0.56 0.00 -14.89
N PHE A 28 0.77 1.30 -14.68
CA PHE A 28 1.06 1.86 -13.37
C PHE A 28 -0.23 2.12 -12.60
N ALA A 29 -0.25 1.73 -11.33
CA ALA A 29 -1.31 2.02 -10.39
C ALA A 29 -0.98 3.31 -9.63
N SER A 30 -1.85 4.32 -9.73
CA SER A 30 -1.75 5.52 -8.91
C SER A 30 -2.03 5.22 -7.44
N HIS A 31 -1.61 6.12 -6.55
CA HIS A 31 -1.87 6.01 -5.11
C HIS A 31 -3.35 5.74 -4.80
N GLU A 32 -4.26 6.51 -5.40
CA GLU A 32 -5.71 6.35 -5.21
C GLU A 32 -6.19 4.97 -5.64
N LYS A 33 -5.70 4.45 -6.77
CA LYS A 33 -6.05 3.10 -7.24
C LYS A 33 -5.51 1.98 -6.34
N ILE A 34 -4.33 2.19 -5.74
CA ILE A 34 -3.80 1.26 -4.74
C ILE A 34 -4.68 1.28 -3.48
N VAL A 35 -5.11 2.46 -3.02
CA VAL A 35 -6.01 2.60 -1.86
C VAL A 35 -7.36 1.94 -2.14
N GLU A 36 -7.97 2.18 -3.31
CA GLU A 36 -9.20 1.52 -3.73
C GLU A 36 -9.05 -0.01 -3.77
N ALA A 37 -7.97 -0.51 -4.39
CA ALA A 37 -7.69 -1.94 -4.47
C ALA A 37 -7.43 -2.56 -3.10
N LEU A 38 -6.76 -1.84 -2.19
CA LEU A 38 -6.53 -2.29 -0.83
C LEU A 38 -7.84 -2.39 -0.05
N LEU A 39 -8.72 -1.40 -0.15
CA LEU A 39 -10.03 -1.41 0.53
C LEU A 39 -11.00 -2.46 -0.04
N ALA A 40 -10.79 -2.89 -1.29
CA ALA A 40 -11.53 -3.97 -1.89
C ALA A 40 -11.09 -5.37 -1.40
N GLN A 41 -9.92 -5.49 -0.77
CA GLN A 41 -9.49 -6.76 -0.16
C GLN A 41 -10.21 -6.97 1.18
N PRO A 42 -10.94 -8.08 1.37
CA PRO A 42 -11.65 -8.35 2.63
C PRO A 42 -10.73 -8.35 3.84
N GLU A 43 -9.54 -8.97 3.72
CA GLU A 43 -8.57 -9.05 4.81
C GLU A 43 -8.03 -7.67 5.21
N ALA A 44 -7.64 -6.84 4.24
CA ALA A 44 -7.17 -5.49 4.52
C ALA A 44 -8.26 -4.64 5.16
N ARG A 45 -9.49 -4.71 4.63
CA ARG A 45 -10.64 -4.00 5.18
C ARG A 45 -10.95 -4.41 6.62
N GLN A 46 -10.87 -5.69 6.93
CA GLN A 46 -11.05 -6.19 8.30
C GLN A 46 -9.97 -5.64 9.23
N ARG A 47 -8.68 -5.83 8.90
CA ARG A 47 -7.56 -5.38 9.75
C ARG A 47 -7.57 -3.86 9.97
N LEU A 48 -7.81 -3.09 8.92
CA LEU A 48 -7.93 -1.63 9.00
C LEU A 48 -9.19 -1.21 9.77
N GLY A 49 -10.29 -1.95 9.64
CA GLY A 49 -11.53 -1.77 10.40
C GLY A 49 -11.33 -1.99 11.90
N ASP A 50 -10.66 -3.09 12.28
CA ASP A 50 -10.30 -3.40 13.67
C ASP A 50 -9.38 -2.33 14.27
N ARG A 51 -8.52 -1.72 13.44
CA ARG A 51 -7.69 -0.60 13.86
C ARG A 51 -8.49 0.68 14.02
N ALA A 52 -9.41 0.96 13.10
CA ALA A 52 -10.25 2.15 13.12
C ALA A 52 -11.21 2.16 14.31
N SER A 53 -11.82 1.01 14.65
CA SER A 53 -12.73 0.88 15.80
C SER A 53 -12.06 1.13 17.15
N ARG A 54 -10.73 0.99 17.22
CA ARG A 54 -9.90 1.24 18.41
C ARG A 54 -9.19 2.60 18.37
N ASP A 55 -9.41 3.42 17.34
CA ASP A 55 -8.76 4.73 17.21
C ASP A 55 -9.51 5.77 18.04
N PRO A 56 -8.87 6.41 19.04
CA PRO A 56 -9.55 7.38 19.91
C PRO A 56 -9.98 8.66 19.17
N LYS A 57 -9.52 8.85 17.92
CA LYS A 57 -9.90 9.99 17.06
C LYS A 57 -10.96 9.59 16.03
N ASN A 58 -11.53 8.38 16.10
CA ASN A 58 -12.57 7.86 15.22
C ASN A 58 -12.27 8.06 13.72
N LYS A 59 -11.00 7.89 13.32
CA LYS A 59 -10.64 8.06 11.91
C LYS A 59 -11.26 6.94 11.05
N PRO A 60 -11.75 7.26 9.84
CA PRO A 60 -12.36 6.26 8.97
C PRO A 60 -11.31 5.26 8.45
N VAL A 61 -11.76 4.07 8.05
CA VAL A 61 -10.91 3.01 7.48
C VAL A 61 -10.10 3.51 6.27
N THR A 62 -10.72 4.37 5.45
CA THR A 62 -10.08 5.02 4.29
C THR A 62 -8.84 5.82 4.68
N TRP A 63 -8.86 6.50 5.83
CA TRP A 63 -7.72 7.25 6.35
C TRP A 63 -6.53 6.33 6.69
N PHE A 64 -6.80 5.14 7.22
CA PHE A 64 -5.77 4.15 7.52
C PHE A 64 -5.21 3.51 6.25
N ALA A 65 -6.06 3.23 5.26
CA ALA A 65 -5.65 2.74 3.95
C ALA A 65 -4.72 3.75 3.24
N ASP A 66 -5.09 5.03 3.25
CA ASP A 66 -4.25 6.10 2.72
C ASP A 66 -2.89 6.18 3.43
N ASN A 67 -2.91 6.14 4.78
CA ASN A 67 -1.68 6.20 5.57
C ASN A 67 -0.75 5.02 5.33
N ILE A 68 -1.27 3.80 5.16
CA ILE A 68 -0.41 2.65 4.94
C ILE A 68 0.26 2.70 3.56
N VAL A 69 -0.47 3.14 2.52
CA VAL A 69 0.11 3.32 1.18
C VAL A 69 1.14 4.47 1.18
N ALA A 70 0.86 5.58 1.87
CA ALA A 70 1.82 6.66 2.06
C ALA A 70 3.08 6.18 2.80
N PHE A 71 2.93 5.37 3.85
CA PHE A 71 4.04 4.80 4.59
C PHE A 71 4.87 3.83 3.74
N PHE A 72 4.22 2.99 2.93
CA PHE A 72 4.91 2.14 1.95
C PHE A 72 5.74 2.99 0.96
N SER A 73 5.16 4.06 0.42
CA SER A 73 5.84 4.99 -0.48
C SER A 73 7.04 5.70 0.16
N GLN A 74 6.91 6.09 1.43
CA GLN A 74 8.02 6.64 2.21
C GLN A 74 9.16 5.62 2.34
N ARG A 75 8.83 4.37 2.69
CA ARG A 75 9.79 3.28 2.86
C ARG A 75 10.51 2.93 1.55
N TYR A 76 9.82 3.05 0.42
CA TYR A 76 10.43 2.90 -0.90
C TYR A 76 11.47 3.99 -1.13
N THR A 77 11.11 5.23 -0.82
CA THR A 77 11.98 6.40 -1.01
C THR A 77 13.28 6.29 -0.22
N VAL A 78 13.21 5.78 1.02
CA VAL A 78 14.39 5.66 1.89
C VAL A 78 15.16 4.34 1.72
N GLY A 79 14.80 3.50 0.74
CA GLY A 79 15.47 2.20 0.51
C GLY A 79 15.34 1.25 1.68
N ARG A 80 14.13 1.15 2.26
CA ARG A 80 13.85 0.25 3.40
C ARG A 80 12.54 -0.50 3.21
N LEU A 81 12.26 -0.97 1.99
CA LEU A 81 11.06 -1.76 1.70
C LEU A 81 11.22 -3.23 2.14
N GLY A 82 12.45 -3.64 2.52
CA GLY A 82 12.72 -5.00 2.96
C GLY A 82 12.53 -5.99 1.82
N ALA A 83 11.73 -7.04 2.04
CA ALA A 83 11.48 -8.10 1.05
C ALA A 83 10.89 -7.60 -0.29
N TYR A 84 10.40 -6.37 -0.34
CA TYR A 84 9.84 -5.76 -1.55
C TYR A 84 10.82 -4.85 -2.28
N GLU A 85 12.06 -4.73 -1.81
CA GLU A 85 13.12 -4.03 -2.53
C GLU A 85 13.34 -4.71 -3.88
N GLY A 86 13.44 -3.91 -4.93
CA GLY A 86 13.54 -4.46 -6.29
C GLY A 86 12.28 -5.18 -6.78
N SER A 87 11.15 -5.18 -6.05
CA SER A 87 9.89 -5.78 -6.54
C SER A 87 9.04 -4.83 -7.38
N PHE A 88 9.24 -3.53 -7.21
CA PHE A 88 8.42 -2.51 -7.84
C PHE A 88 9.25 -1.51 -8.64
N GLU A 89 8.61 -0.96 -9.66
CA GLU A 89 9.00 0.28 -10.33
C GLU A 89 8.04 1.36 -9.88
N ARG A 90 8.53 2.58 -9.74
CA ARG A 90 7.68 3.74 -9.52
C ARG A 90 7.98 4.84 -10.52
N ARG A 91 6.95 5.59 -10.87
CA ARG A 91 7.07 6.83 -11.63
C ARG A 91 6.37 7.97 -10.89
N LYS A 92 6.86 9.18 -11.08
CA LYS A 92 6.20 10.37 -10.56
C LYS A 92 5.11 10.78 -11.56
N GLU A 93 3.91 10.97 -11.05
CA GLU A 93 2.76 11.51 -11.77
C GLU A 93 2.33 12.84 -11.13
N LYS A 94 1.43 13.57 -11.78
CA LYS A 94 0.93 14.86 -11.26
C LYS A 94 0.31 14.72 -9.86
N SER A 95 -0.33 13.59 -9.55
CA SER A 95 -1.01 13.31 -8.28
C SER A 95 -0.14 12.57 -7.25
N GLY A 96 1.11 12.21 -7.56
CA GLY A 96 1.99 11.51 -6.61
C GLY A 96 2.86 10.43 -7.26
N TRP A 97 3.12 9.36 -6.52
CA TRP A 97 3.86 8.20 -7.03
C TRP A 97 2.89 7.13 -7.51
N ALA A 98 3.13 6.63 -8.72
CA ALA A 98 2.43 5.47 -9.26
C ALA A 98 3.39 4.28 -9.31
N TYR A 99 2.88 3.08 -9.05
CA TYR A 99 3.65 1.86 -8.87
C TYR A 99 3.27 0.80 -9.90
N ARG A 100 4.24 -0.05 -10.25
CA ARG A 100 4.01 -1.26 -11.02
C ARG A 100 4.95 -2.35 -10.54
N ARG A 101 4.52 -3.60 -10.52
CA ARG A 101 5.41 -4.73 -10.24
C ARG A 101 6.42 -4.90 -11.38
N ARG A 102 7.69 -5.13 -11.03
CA ARG A 102 8.72 -5.46 -12.02
C ARG A 102 8.39 -6.79 -12.66
N LYS A 103 8.56 -6.89 -13.98
CA LYS A 103 8.44 -8.17 -14.69
C LYS A 103 9.50 -9.19 -14.26
N ASN A 104 10.64 -8.70 -13.76
CA ASN A 104 11.71 -9.52 -13.17
C ASN A 104 12.16 -8.87 -11.85
N PRO A 105 11.51 -9.20 -10.72
CA PRO A 105 11.96 -8.69 -9.42
C PRO A 105 13.38 -9.20 -9.14
N ALA A 106 14.23 -8.35 -8.58
CA ALA A 106 15.59 -8.76 -8.19
C ALA A 106 15.50 -9.94 -7.22
N ARG A 107 16.18 -11.05 -7.55
CA ARG A 107 16.25 -12.27 -6.76
C ARG A 107 17.16 -12.11 -5.54
#